data_AF-A0A7S4PR83-F1
#
_entry.id   AF-A0A7S4PR83-F1
#
_cell.length_a   1.000
_cell.length_b   1.000
_cell.length_c   1.000
_cell.angle_alpha   90.00
_cell.angle_beta   90.00
_cell.angle_gamma   90.00
#
_symmetry.space_group_name_H-M   'P 1'
#
loop_
_entity.id
_entity.type
_entity.pdbx_description
1 polymer ?
#
loop_
_entity_poly.entity_id
_entity_poly.type
_entity_poly.pdbx_seq_one_letter_code
_entity_poly.pdbx_strand_id
1 'polypeptide(L)'
;QGVMRTSVSFRLFTETLPIATRCLYHPFVSGIAQGSLKKSSFQNYVAQDAFFLRGFADAYSMARQIVSDNGDSPGAEKFHTLYNGVQEELRMHSSYAQKWNVDLTNVTPNKSTQDYVDFVMEIAKKDSKKISLICASLTPCMRLYAWLGSKLGKARFGDVSSDENIYVEWINTYSSDEFEELAKTLEDLLDDYATKESTDYEDLVRIYSRAMELEFAFFDAQPDLPASSFEGIKPDILAVDFDQTLTEQDTTETIVKTGIHNIPDAEAREAQLQSMNNVSKTFYENYGKKIEGLLDENKPAADAYDPQALRRFFEGLAAFDKHALKPVEDSGLIAGIPQQGLIETGRNVPLQKRAMRTLLHSARMNCHLHVVSVNWSKDLIRSALRRGQEEEEEE
;
A
#
# COMPACT_ATOMS: atom_id res chain seq x y z
N GLN A 1 -31.26 -3.12 16.82
CA GLN A 1 -30.12 -2.43 16.20
C GLN A 1 -29.68 -3.31 15.03
N GLY A 2 -29.88 -2.83 13.80
CA GLY A 2 -29.63 -3.61 12.60
C GLY A 2 -28.13 -3.79 12.40
N VAL A 3 -27.68 -5.03 12.28
CA VAL A 3 -26.36 -5.32 11.71
C VAL A 3 -26.34 -4.67 10.33
N MET A 4 -25.52 -3.64 10.13
CA MET A 4 -25.29 -3.11 8.78
C MET A 4 -24.75 -4.27 7.94
N ARG A 5 -25.58 -4.84 7.07
CA ARG A 5 -25.10 -5.78 6.06
C ARG A 5 -24.15 -4.98 5.18
N THR A 6 -22.88 -5.37 5.19
CA THR A 6 -21.87 -4.84 4.29
C THR A 6 -22.33 -5.04 2.84
N SER A 7 -22.22 -3.99 2.01
CA SER A 7 -22.66 -4.04 0.61
C SER A 7 -21.87 -5.08 -0.21
N VAL A 8 -22.44 -5.52 -1.32
CA VAL A 8 -21.81 -6.52 -2.20
C VAL A 8 -20.57 -5.90 -2.87
N SER A 9 -20.69 -4.68 -3.37
CA SER A 9 -19.60 -3.86 -3.91
C SER A 9 -18.40 -3.76 -2.96
N PHE A 10 -18.64 -3.41 -1.69
CA PHE A 10 -17.60 -3.30 -0.68
C PHE A 10 -16.89 -4.63 -0.42
N ARG A 11 -17.66 -5.73 -0.32
CA ARG A 11 -17.08 -7.06 -0.10
C ARG A 11 -16.21 -7.50 -1.28
N LEU A 12 -16.68 -7.31 -2.52
CA LEU A 12 -15.93 -7.62 -3.74
C LEU A 12 -14.62 -6.83 -3.83
N PHE A 13 -14.65 -5.52 -3.54
CA PHE A 13 -13.43 -4.71 -3.51
C PHE A 13 -12.49 -5.13 -2.38
N THR A 14 -13.03 -5.48 -1.20
CA THR A 14 -12.22 -5.96 -0.06
C THR A 14 -11.51 -7.28 -0.39
N GLU A 15 -12.20 -8.22 -1.04
CA GLU A 15 -11.63 -9.50 -1.46
C GLU A 15 -10.54 -9.33 -2.54
N THR A 16 -10.66 -8.30 -3.38
CA THR A 16 -9.69 -7.98 -4.43
C THR A 16 -8.67 -6.91 -4.03
N LEU A 17 -8.68 -6.46 -2.78
CA LEU A 17 -7.72 -5.51 -2.23
C LEU A 17 -6.25 -5.93 -2.42
N PRO A 18 -5.88 -7.23 -2.39
CA PRO A 18 -4.52 -7.65 -2.75
C PRO A 18 -4.12 -7.25 -4.18
N ILE A 19 -5.05 -7.34 -5.15
CA ILE A 19 -4.79 -6.91 -6.53
C ILE A 19 -4.73 -5.39 -6.62
N ALA A 20 -5.66 -4.67 -5.98
CA ALA A 20 -5.62 -3.20 -5.92
C ALA A 20 -4.30 -2.69 -5.33
N THR A 21 -3.81 -3.34 -4.28
CA THR A 21 -2.51 -3.02 -3.65
C THR A 21 -1.35 -3.29 -4.60
N ARG A 22 -1.39 -4.38 -5.38
CA ARG A 22 -0.40 -4.62 -6.45
C ARG A 22 -0.44 -3.53 -7.52
N CYS A 23 -1.62 -3.02 -7.89
CA CYS A 23 -1.74 -1.89 -8.81
C CYS A 23 -1.13 -0.61 -8.21
N LEU A 24 -1.35 -0.32 -6.92
CA LEU A 24 -0.76 0.86 -6.25
C LEU A 24 0.77 0.87 -6.33
N TYR A 25 1.39 -0.28 -6.11
CA TYR A 25 2.85 -0.46 -6.16
C TYR A 25 3.35 -0.86 -7.55
N HIS A 26 2.49 -0.87 -8.57
CA HIS A 26 2.89 -1.17 -9.93
C HIS A 26 3.85 -0.09 -10.44
N PRO A 27 4.92 -0.43 -11.21
CA PRO A 27 5.88 0.55 -11.71
C PRO A 27 5.25 1.72 -12.48
N PHE A 28 4.16 1.46 -13.20
CA PHE A 28 3.39 2.50 -13.88
C PHE A 28 2.80 3.53 -12.90
N VAL A 29 2.03 3.07 -11.90
CA VAL A 29 1.32 3.93 -10.94
C VAL A 29 2.30 4.61 -9.98
N SER A 30 3.32 3.88 -9.53
CA SER A 30 4.40 4.45 -8.72
C SER A 30 5.22 5.49 -9.50
N GLY A 31 5.44 5.27 -10.81
CA GLY A 31 6.08 6.23 -11.69
C GLY A 31 5.26 7.51 -11.88
N ILE A 32 3.93 7.42 -11.97
CA ILE A 32 3.01 8.58 -11.96
C ILE A 32 3.17 9.35 -10.64
N ALA A 33 3.09 8.63 -9.52
CA ALA A 33 3.16 9.23 -8.19
C ALA A 33 4.46 10.02 -7.96
N GLN A 34 5.58 9.49 -8.45
CA GLN A 34 6.91 10.08 -8.31
C GLN A 34 7.26 11.09 -9.41
N GLY A 35 6.44 11.22 -10.46
CA GLY A 35 6.78 12.02 -11.65
C GLY A 35 7.89 11.42 -12.53
N SER A 36 8.32 10.18 -12.24
CA SER A 36 9.45 9.52 -12.90
C SER A 36 9.06 8.64 -14.09
N LEU A 37 7.76 8.39 -14.29
CA LEU A 37 7.27 7.65 -15.45
C LEU A 37 7.72 8.32 -16.74
N LYS A 38 8.24 7.56 -17.71
CA LYS A 38 8.58 8.09 -19.02
C LYS A 38 7.32 8.60 -19.72
N LYS A 39 7.41 9.80 -20.29
CA LYS A 39 6.34 10.43 -21.06
C LYS A 39 5.76 9.50 -22.15
N SER A 40 6.60 8.74 -22.85
CA SER A 40 6.19 7.77 -23.89
C SER A 40 5.25 6.69 -23.35
N SER A 41 5.50 6.21 -22.14
CA SER A 41 4.65 5.23 -21.47
C SER A 41 3.26 5.80 -21.18
N PHE A 42 3.20 7.01 -20.61
CA PHE A 42 1.94 7.67 -20.32
C PHE A 42 1.15 8.03 -21.59
N GLN A 43 1.83 8.47 -22.65
CA GLN A 43 1.21 8.72 -23.96
C GLN A 43 0.57 7.45 -24.54
N ASN A 44 1.27 6.31 -24.46
CA ASN A 44 0.72 5.03 -24.89
C ASN A 44 -0.49 4.63 -24.04
N TYR A 45 -0.41 4.80 -22.72
CA TYR A 45 -1.51 4.57 -21.80
C TYR A 45 -2.76 5.37 -22.21
N VAL A 46 -2.64 6.69 -22.40
CA VAL A 46 -3.78 7.55 -22.82
C VAL A 46 -4.36 7.10 -24.16
N ALA A 47 -3.50 6.68 -25.11
CA ALA A 47 -3.96 6.16 -26.39
C ALA A 47 -4.80 4.88 -26.21
N GLN A 48 -4.26 3.89 -25.49
CA GLN A 48 -4.96 2.64 -25.21
C GLN A 48 -6.24 2.87 -24.41
N ASP A 49 -6.21 3.79 -23.47
CA ASP A 49 -7.34 4.13 -22.62
C ASP A 49 -8.49 4.77 -23.42
N ALA A 50 -8.19 5.56 -24.46
CA ALA A 50 -9.21 6.07 -25.37
C ALA A 50 -9.97 4.95 -26.11
N PHE A 51 -9.31 3.84 -26.44
CA PHE A 51 -9.98 2.65 -27.00
C PHE A 51 -10.80 1.92 -25.92
N PHE A 52 -10.20 1.75 -24.74
CA PHE A 52 -10.80 1.11 -23.57
C PHE A 52 -12.14 1.77 -23.18
N LEU A 53 -12.14 3.10 -23.03
CA LEU A 53 -13.30 3.90 -22.67
C LEU A 53 -14.44 3.82 -23.69
N ARG A 54 -14.14 3.65 -24.99
CA ARG A 54 -15.20 3.44 -26.00
C ARG A 54 -15.94 2.11 -25.76
N GLY A 55 -15.21 1.05 -25.42
CA GLY A 55 -15.83 -0.23 -25.04
C GLY A 55 -16.70 -0.12 -23.79
N PHE A 56 -16.26 0.64 -22.79
CA PHE A 56 -17.03 0.91 -21.58
C PHE A 56 -18.28 1.74 -21.85
N ALA A 57 -18.19 2.75 -22.72
CA ALA A 57 -19.35 3.53 -23.16
C ALA A 57 -20.41 2.65 -23.85
N ASP A 58 -19.98 1.72 -24.72
CA ASP A 58 -20.88 0.77 -25.37
C ASP A 58 -21.56 -0.16 -24.33
N ALA A 59 -20.80 -0.66 -23.35
CA ALA A 59 -21.34 -1.49 -22.28
C ALA A 59 -22.36 -0.76 -21.40
N TYR A 60 -22.09 0.51 -21.03
CA TYR A 60 -23.07 1.34 -20.32
C TYR A 60 -24.33 1.59 -21.16
N SER A 61 -24.18 1.82 -22.47
CA SER A 61 -25.32 1.98 -23.37
C SER A 61 -26.17 0.72 -23.47
N MET A 62 -25.54 -0.46 -23.55
CA MET A 62 -26.24 -1.74 -23.55
C MET A 62 -26.97 -1.98 -22.23
N ALA A 63 -26.30 -1.77 -21.09
CA ALA A 63 -26.92 -1.90 -19.77
C ALA A 63 -28.12 -0.95 -19.62
N ARG A 64 -27.97 0.31 -20.04
CA ARG A 64 -29.04 1.32 -20.08
C ARG A 64 -30.24 0.85 -20.89
N GLN A 65 -30.01 0.30 -22.08
CA GLN A 65 -31.09 -0.20 -22.93
C GLN A 65 -31.85 -1.35 -22.24
N ILE A 66 -31.13 -2.33 -21.69
CA ILE A 66 -31.74 -3.48 -21.02
C ILE A 66 -32.59 -3.03 -19.82
N VAL A 67 -32.09 -2.12 -18.98
CA VAL A 67 -32.86 -1.64 -17.81
C VAL A 67 -34.07 -0.79 -18.23
N SER A 68 -33.94 -0.01 -19.31
CA SER A 68 -35.04 0.77 -19.88
C SER A 68 -36.14 -0.13 -20.43
N ASP A 69 -35.77 -1.18 -21.16
CA ASP A 69 -36.71 -2.17 -21.72
C ASP A 69 -37.45 -2.93 -20.61
N ASN A 70 -36.80 -3.09 -19.45
CA ASN A 70 -37.38 -3.67 -18.23
C ASN A 70 -38.19 -2.66 -17.38
N GLY A 71 -38.29 -1.39 -17.79
CA GLY A 71 -39.06 -0.35 -17.12
C GLY A 71 -38.39 0.31 -15.89
N ASP A 72 -37.07 0.13 -15.70
CA ASP A 72 -36.31 0.75 -14.61
C ASP A 72 -35.67 2.07 -15.06
N SER A 73 -36.50 3.12 -15.15
CA SER A 73 -36.03 4.47 -15.55
C SER A 73 -34.93 5.03 -14.63
N PRO A 74 -35.00 4.91 -13.29
CA PRO A 74 -33.91 5.35 -12.42
C PRO A 74 -32.57 4.67 -12.73
N GLY A 75 -32.57 3.35 -12.97
CA GLY A 75 -31.36 2.62 -13.41
C GLY A 75 -30.84 3.12 -14.75
N ALA A 76 -31.73 3.36 -15.72
CA ALA A 76 -31.37 3.88 -17.04
C ALA A 76 -30.68 5.25 -16.95
N GLU A 77 -31.15 6.12 -16.06
CA GLU A 77 -30.58 7.45 -15.84
C GLU A 77 -29.20 7.39 -15.21
N LYS A 78 -28.99 6.51 -14.21
CA LYS A 78 -27.66 6.28 -13.62
C LYS A 78 -26.64 5.79 -14.66
N PHE A 79 -27.02 4.84 -15.53
CA PHE A 79 -26.15 4.41 -16.63
C PHE A 79 -25.89 5.52 -17.66
N HIS A 80 -26.87 6.40 -17.90
CA HIS A 80 -26.67 7.56 -18.76
C HIS A 80 -25.64 8.55 -18.18
N THR A 81 -25.69 8.79 -16.87
CA THR A 81 -24.69 9.61 -16.17
C THR A 81 -23.28 9.01 -16.31
N LEU A 82 -23.13 7.71 -16.10
CA LEU A 82 -21.85 7.00 -16.29
C LEU A 82 -21.34 7.12 -17.73
N TYR A 83 -22.21 6.92 -18.71
CA TYR A 83 -21.89 7.11 -20.13
C TYR A 83 -21.40 8.54 -20.42
N ASN A 84 -22.08 9.56 -19.89
CA ASN A 84 -21.67 10.96 -20.08
C ASN A 84 -20.32 11.26 -19.40
N GLY A 85 -20.04 10.65 -18.24
CA GLY A 85 -18.72 10.72 -17.60
C GLY A 85 -17.61 10.23 -18.52
N VAL A 86 -17.81 9.09 -19.17
CA VAL A 86 -16.86 8.56 -20.17
C VAL A 86 -16.68 9.50 -21.37
N GLN A 87 -17.75 10.12 -21.87
CA GLN A 87 -17.65 11.08 -22.97
C GLN A 87 -16.84 12.32 -22.58
N GLU A 88 -17.01 12.81 -21.35
CA GLU A 88 -16.24 13.94 -20.84
C GLU A 88 -14.76 13.57 -20.64
N GLU A 89 -14.47 12.36 -20.15
CA GLU A 89 -13.10 11.87 -20.03
C GLU A 89 -12.42 11.71 -21.39
N LEU A 90 -13.10 11.17 -22.41
CA LEU A 90 -12.60 11.12 -23.78
C LEU A 90 -12.33 12.53 -24.36
N ARG A 91 -13.15 13.52 -24.01
CA ARG A 91 -12.93 14.93 -24.38
C ARG A 91 -11.70 15.50 -23.69
N MET A 92 -11.49 15.18 -22.42
CA MET A 92 -10.27 15.56 -21.68
C MET A 92 -9.03 14.87 -22.27
N HIS A 93 -9.09 13.57 -22.58
CA HIS A 93 -8.03 12.84 -23.27
C HIS A 93 -7.65 13.47 -24.60
N SER A 94 -8.60 14.06 -25.32
CA SER A 94 -8.29 14.81 -26.55
C SER A 94 -7.48 16.09 -26.28
N SER A 95 -7.77 16.79 -25.17
CA SER A 95 -6.99 17.97 -24.72
C SER A 95 -5.57 17.57 -24.29
N TYR A 96 -5.45 16.47 -23.52
CA TYR A 96 -4.14 15.91 -23.16
C TYR A 96 -3.38 15.46 -24.40
N ALA A 97 -3.99 14.68 -25.28
CA ALA A 97 -3.36 14.21 -26.50
C ALA A 97 -2.81 15.37 -27.34
N GLN A 98 -3.51 16.50 -27.40
CA GLN A 98 -2.99 17.71 -28.04
C GLN A 98 -1.77 18.30 -27.30
N LYS A 99 -1.84 18.47 -25.97
CA LYS A 99 -0.72 18.97 -25.13
C LYS A 99 0.50 18.04 -25.21
N TRP A 100 0.25 16.74 -25.35
CA TRP A 100 1.24 15.68 -25.28
C TRP A 100 1.66 15.16 -26.67
N ASN A 101 1.11 15.68 -27.79
CA ASN A 101 1.35 15.19 -29.16
C ASN A 101 1.09 13.68 -29.34
N VAL A 102 -0.04 13.19 -28.82
CA VAL A 102 -0.52 11.81 -29.03
C VAL A 102 -1.55 11.80 -30.15
N ASP A 103 -1.41 10.89 -31.11
CA ASP A 103 -2.44 10.67 -32.13
C ASP A 103 -3.46 9.63 -31.64
N LEU A 104 -4.65 10.11 -31.24
CA LEU A 104 -5.76 9.26 -30.82
C LEU A 104 -6.63 8.75 -31.98
N THR A 105 -6.33 9.12 -33.23
CA THR A 105 -7.20 8.79 -34.37
C THR A 105 -7.01 7.36 -34.89
N ASN A 106 -5.83 6.77 -34.69
CA ASN A 106 -5.46 5.43 -35.16
C ASN A 106 -4.85 4.56 -34.05
N VAL A 107 -5.47 4.55 -32.86
CA VAL A 107 -5.03 3.66 -31.78
C VAL A 107 -5.27 2.21 -32.16
N THR A 108 -4.21 1.42 -32.27
CA THR A 108 -4.31 -0.05 -32.36
C THR A 108 -4.27 -0.59 -30.92
N PRO A 109 -5.32 -1.29 -30.46
CA PRO A 109 -5.34 -1.83 -29.11
C PRO A 109 -4.24 -2.90 -28.97
N ASN A 110 -3.52 -2.85 -27.86
CA ASN A 110 -2.66 -3.97 -27.48
C ASN A 110 -3.50 -5.14 -26.96
N LYS A 111 -2.87 -6.30 -26.78
CA LYS A 111 -3.58 -7.51 -26.34
C LYS A 111 -4.32 -7.32 -25.01
N SER A 112 -3.72 -6.65 -24.02
CA SER A 112 -4.36 -6.47 -22.72
C SER A 112 -5.58 -5.57 -22.78
N THR A 113 -5.50 -4.48 -23.54
CA THR A 113 -6.62 -3.56 -23.78
C THR A 113 -7.76 -4.28 -24.50
N GLN A 114 -7.44 -5.05 -25.54
CA GLN A 114 -8.43 -5.84 -26.28
C GLN A 114 -9.06 -6.91 -25.39
N ASP A 115 -8.27 -7.65 -24.62
CA ASP A 115 -8.75 -8.72 -23.74
C ASP A 115 -9.75 -8.19 -22.70
N TYR A 116 -9.54 -6.97 -22.18
CA TYR A 116 -10.49 -6.39 -21.22
C TYR A 116 -11.76 -5.85 -21.91
N VAL A 117 -11.63 -5.13 -23.03
CA VAL A 117 -12.82 -4.70 -23.79
C VAL A 117 -13.64 -5.90 -24.23
N ASP A 118 -13.02 -6.96 -24.75
CA ASP A 118 -13.70 -8.19 -25.14
C ASP A 118 -14.38 -8.84 -23.94
N PHE A 119 -13.71 -8.93 -22.78
CA PHE A 119 -14.32 -9.47 -21.57
C PHE A 119 -15.60 -8.72 -21.17
N VAL A 120 -15.55 -7.38 -21.10
CA VAL A 120 -16.72 -6.56 -20.75
C VAL A 120 -17.82 -6.72 -21.79
N MET A 121 -17.47 -6.68 -23.08
CA MET A 121 -18.45 -6.81 -24.16
C MET A 121 -19.05 -8.21 -24.26
N GLU A 122 -18.29 -9.26 -23.94
CA GLU A 122 -18.81 -10.62 -23.80
C GLU A 122 -19.83 -10.69 -22.67
N ILE A 123 -19.54 -10.14 -21.49
CA ILE A 123 -20.50 -10.10 -20.39
C ILE A 123 -21.75 -9.30 -20.77
N ALA A 124 -21.60 -8.17 -21.48
CA ALA A 124 -22.72 -7.36 -21.94
C ALA A 124 -23.57 -8.04 -23.04
N LYS A 125 -22.93 -8.75 -23.98
CA LYS A 125 -23.60 -9.35 -25.16
C LYS A 125 -24.13 -10.77 -24.94
N LYS A 126 -23.50 -11.56 -24.07
CA LYS A 126 -23.76 -13.01 -23.93
C LYS A 126 -25.08 -13.27 -23.23
N ASP A 127 -26.21 -13.08 -23.93
CA ASP A 127 -27.59 -13.29 -23.44
C ASP A 127 -27.76 -12.94 -21.95
N SER A 128 -27.06 -11.89 -21.50
CA SER A 128 -26.83 -11.68 -20.08
C SER A 128 -28.12 -11.12 -19.52
N LYS A 129 -28.87 -11.98 -18.83
CA LYS A 129 -30.13 -11.63 -18.18
C LYS A 129 -29.90 -10.83 -16.89
N LYS A 130 -28.66 -10.50 -16.55
CA LYS A 130 -28.28 -9.99 -15.24
C LYS A 130 -27.39 -8.75 -15.35
N ILE A 131 -27.99 -7.59 -15.12
CA ILE A 131 -27.32 -6.29 -15.05
C ILE A 131 -26.24 -6.30 -13.97
N SER A 132 -26.44 -7.03 -12.87
CA SER A 132 -25.45 -7.18 -11.81
C SER A 132 -24.10 -7.74 -12.30
N LEU A 133 -24.10 -8.66 -13.28
CA LEU A 133 -22.85 -9.18 -13.85
C LEU A 133 -22.15 -8.14 -14.74
N ILE A 134 -22.93 -7.35 -15.50
CA ILE A 134 -22.39 -6.22 -16.28
C ILE A 134 -21.76 -5.20 -15.34
N CYS A 135 -22.47 -4.78 -14.29
CA CYS A 135 -21.93 -3.88 -13.26
C CYS A 135 -20.66 -4.45 -12.62
N ALA A 136 -20.63 -5.75 -12.27
CA ALA A 136 -19.45 -6.38 -11.67
C ALA A 136 -18.22 -6.35 -12.60
N SER A 137 -18.41 -6.38 -13.92
CA SER A 137 -17.29 -6.28 -14.89
C SER A 137 -16.75 -4.85 -15.06
N LEU A 138 -17.60 -3.84 -14.82
CA LEU A 138 -17.30 -2.42 -15.02
C LEU A 138 -16.82 -1.72 -13.72
N THR A 139 -17.31 -2.17 -12.57
CA THR A 139 -17.04 -1.54 -11.25
C THR A 139 -15.56 -1.47 -10.90
N PRO A 140 -14.74 -2.53 -11.15
CA PRO A 140 -13.30 -2.50 -10.87
C PRO A 140 -12.57 -1.28 -11.42
N CYS A 141 -12.86 -0.88 -12.66
CA CYS A 141 -12.25 0.29 -13.28
C CYS A 141 -12.50 1.57 -12.46
N MET A 142 -13.77 1.93 -12.24
CA MET A 142 -14.11 3.14 -11.51
C MET A 142 -13.59 3.11 -10.05
N ARG A 143 -13.81 2.00 -9.33
CA ARG A 143 -13.45 1.92 -7.92
C ARG A 143 -11.93 1.84 -7.72
N LEU A 144 -11.21 1.10 -8.55
CA LEU A 144 -9.75 1.03 -8.44
C LEU A 144 -9.12 2.40 -8.67
N TYR A 145 -9.52 3.11 -9.72
CA TYR A 145 -8.98 4.43 -10.02
C TYR A 145 -9.29 5.45 -8.93
N ALA A 146 -10.52 5.49 -8.42
CA ALA A 146 -10.89 6.35 -7.29
C ALA A 146 -10.03 6.04 -6.05
N TRP A 147 -9.81 4.75 -5.77
CA TRP A 147 -8.98 4.32 -4.65
C TRP A 147 -7.50 4.69 -4.84
N LEU A 148 -6.93 4.46 -6.04
CA LEU A 148 -5.55 4.84 -6.37
C LEU A 148 -5.36 6.35 -6.26
N GLY A 149 -6.22 7.15 -6.90
CA GLY A 149 -6.20 8.61 -6.82
C GLY A 149 -6.23 9.10 -5.37
N SER A 150 -7.15 8.58 -4.55
CA SER A 150 -7.23 8.93 -3.13
C SER A 150 -5.96 8.56 -2.34
N LYS A 151 -5.35 7.40 -2.62
CA LYS A 151 -4.08 7.00 -1.96
C LYS A 151 -2.93 7.89 -2.35
N LEU A 152 -2.77 8.18 -3.65
CA LEU A 152 -1.70 9.02 -4.16
C LEU A 152 -1.85 10.48 -3.68
N GLY A 153 -3.06 11.04 -3.73
CA GLY A 153 -3.34 12.40 -3.28
C GLY A 153 -3.06 12.62 -1.78
N LYS A 154 -3.30 11.61 -0.94
CA LYS A 154 -3.01 11.66 0.51
C LYS A 154 -1.53 11.48 0.83
N ALA A 155 -0.82 10.66 0.06
CA ALA A 155 0.52 10.20 0.40
C ALA A 155 1.63 11.24 0.15
N ARG A 156 1.39 12.32 -0.61
CA ARG A 156 2.40 13.36 -0.94
C ARG A 156 3.76 12.72 -1.30
N PHE A 157 3.77 11.84 -2.30
CA PHE A 157 4.96 11.06 -2.72
C PHE A 157 6.08 11.97 -3.27
N GLY A 158 6.87 12.59 -2.39
CA GLY A 158 7.80 13.64 -2.77
C GLY A 158 7.09 14.99 -2.87
N ASP A 159 7.79 16.03 -3.34
CA ASP A 159 7.23 17.36 -3.61
C ASP A 159 6.21 17.30 -4.79
N VAL A 160 5.15 16.49 -4.68
CA VAL A 160 4.07 16.33 -5.68
C VAL A 160 3.21 17.60 -5.78
N SER A 161 3.42 18.56 -4.86
CA SER A 161 2.94 19.93 -4.97
C SER A 161 3.90 20.87 -5.70
N SER A 162 5.05 20.39 -6.18
CA SER A 162 5.85 21.16 -7.13
C SER A 162 5.15 21.10 -8.48
N ASP A 163 5.09 22.23 -9.18
CA ASP A 163 4.61 22.34 -10.56
C ASP A 163 5.42 21.47 -11.57
N GLU A 164 6.34 20.62 -11.09
CA GLU A 164 7.24 19.77 -11.87
C GLU A 164 6.65 18.38 -12.17
N ASN A 165 5.75 17.82 -11.34
CA ASN A 165 5.13 16.53 -11.66
C ASN A 165 4.07 16.71 -12.76
N ILE A 166 4.46 16.34 -13.97
CA ILE A 166 3.62 16.43 -15.16
C ILE A 166 2.35 15.56 -15.13
N TYR A 167 2.23 14.62 -14.19
CA TYR A 167 1.07 13.73 -14.04
C TYR A 167 0.12 14.13 -12.91
N VAL A 168 0.33 15.30 -12.27
CA VAL A 168 -0.50 15.76 -11.14
C VAL A 168 -1.99 15.88 -11.51
N GLU A 169 -2.30 16.21 -12.77
CA GLU A 169 -3.69 16.33 -13.25
C GLU A 169 -4.41 14.98 -13.19
N TRP A 170 -3.74 13.87 -13.56
CA TRP A 170 -4.27 12.51 -13.43
C TRP A 170 -4.61 12.20 -11.98
N ILE A 171 -3.69 12.51 -11.04
CA ILE A 171 -3.89 12.27 -9.61
C ILE A 171 -5.09 13.08 -9.10
N ASN A 172 -5.16 14.36 -9.47
CA ASN A 172 -6.25 15.24 -9.07
C ASN A 172 -7.61 14.74 -9.59
N THR A 173 -7.70 14.37 -10.87
CA THR A 173 -8.93 13.83 -11.47
C THR A 173 -9.45 12.62 -10.70
N TYR A 174 -8.62 11.59 -10.50
CA TYR A 174 -9.08 10.35 -9.85
C TYR A 174 -9.18 10.45 -8.31
N SER A 175 -8.62 11.50 -7.71
CA SER A 175 -8.80 11.80 -6.27
C SER A 175 -9.98 12.72 -5.98
N SER A 176 -10.66 13.23 -7.01
CA SER A 176 -11.76 14.18 -6.89
C SER A 176 -13.03 13.56 -6.31
N ASP A 177 -13.83 14.39 -5.65
CA ASP A 177 -15.13 13.98 -5.12
C ASP A 177 -16.10 13.62 -6.27
N GLU A 178 -15.98 14.29 -7.42
CA GLU A 178 -16.77 14.00 -8.62
C GLU A 178 -16.51 12.58 -9.15
N PHE A 179 -15.25 12.15 -9.20
CA PHE A 179 -14.91 10.80 -9.65
C PHE A 179 -15.35 9.73 -8.62
N GLU A 180 -15.20 10.02 -7.33
CA GLU A 180 -15.69 9.15 -6.25
C GLU A 180 -17.22 8.93 -6.32
N GLU A 181 -18.00 9.96 -6.65
CA GLU A 181 -19.46 9.83 -6.82
C GLU A 181 -19.85 9.01 -8.06
N LEU A 182 -19.06 9.08 -9.15
CA LEU A 182 -19.25 8.18 -10.30
C LEU A 182 -18.98 6.72 -9.92
N ALA A 183 -17.90 6.46 -9.16
CA ALA A 183 -17.59 5.14 -8.67
C ALA A 183 -18.70 4.58 -7.77
N LYS A 184 -19.19 5.37 -6.81
CA LYS A 184 -20.33 5.00 -5.95
C LYS A 184 -21.60 4.75 -6.75
N THR A 185 -21.89 5.56 -7.77
CA THR A 185 -23.07 5.37 -8.62
C THR A 185 -23.09 3.97 -9.26
N LEU A 186 -21.93 3.49 -9.72
CA LEU A 186 -21.79 2.17 -10.31
C LEU A 186 -21.84 1.05 -9.25
N GLU A 187 -21.29 1.27 -8.06
CA GLU A 187 -21.40 0.35 -6.93
C GLU A 187 -22.83 0.20 -6.44
N ASP A 188 -23.59 1.29 -6.35
CA ASP A 188 -25.00 1.28 -5.99
C ASP A 188 -25.81 0.47 -7.02
N LEU A 189 -25.52 0.65 -8.32
CA LEU A 189 -26.14 -0.17 -9.37
C LEU A 189 -25.81 -1.66 -9.19
N LEU A 190 -24.54 -1.98 -8.89
CA LEU A 190 -24.12 -3.36 -8.61
C LEU A 190 -24.88 -3.95 -7.42
N ASP A 191 -24.94 -3.22 -6.30
CA ASP A 191 -25.62 -3.67 -5.08
C ASP A 191 -27.13 -3.85 -5.28
N ASP A 192 -27.77 -2.88 -5.95
CA ASP A 192 -29.19 -2.89 -6.27
C ASP A 192 -29.55 -4.08 -7.16
N TYR A 193 -28.84 -4.24 -8.29
CA TYR A 193 -29.15 -5.31 -9.24
C TYR A 193 -28.73 -6.69 -8.72
N ALA A 194 -27.63 -6.81 -7.98
CA ALA A 194 -27.26 -8.09 -7.36
C ALA A 194 -28.36 -8.59 -6.42
N THR A 195 -28.98 -7.66 -5.69
CA THR A 195 -30.12 -7.96 -4.81
C THR A 195 -31.39 -8.26 -5.61
N LYS A 196 -31.79 -7.40 -6.55
CA LYS A 196 -33.00 -7.55 -7.39
C LYS A 196 -32.99 -8.87 -8.18
N GLU A 197 -31.83 -9.23 -8.73
CA GLU A 197 -31.65 -10.40 -9.60
C GLU A 197 -31.28 -11.67 -8.83
N SER A 198 -31.14 -11.57 -7.49
CA SER A 198 -30.65 -12.64 -6.61
C SER A 198 -29.42 -13.32 -7.21
N THR A 199 -28.43 -12.51 -7.56
CA THR A 199 -27.23 -12.99 -8.25
C THR A 199 -26.33 -13.74 -7.29
N ASP A 200 -25.81 -14.87 -7.75
CA ASP A 200 -24.88 -15.66 -6.98
C ASP A 200 -23.63 -14.83 -6.71
N TYR A 201 -23.25 -14.74 -5.44
CA TYR A 201 -22.07 -13.99 -5.04
C TYR A 201 -20.80 -14.56 -5.67
N GLU A 202 -20.71 -15.88 -5.87
CA GLU A 202 -19.55 -16.52 -6.51
C GLU A 202 -19.40 -16.10 -7.99
N ASP A 203 -20.52 -15.89 -8.68
CA ASP A 203 -20.49 -15.34 -10.04
C ASP A 203 -19.97 -13.90 -10.05
N LEU A 204 -20.40 -13.08 -9.10
CA LEU A 204 -19.93 -11.71 -8.95
C LEU A 204 -18.43 -11.66 -8.62
N VAL A 205 -17.97 -12.49 -7.68
CA VAL A 205 -16.55 -12.61 -7.32
C VAL A 205 -15.71 -12.98 -8.54
N ARG A 206 -16.15 -13.98 -9.33
CA ARG A 206 -15.42 -14.40 -10.53
C ARG A 206 -15.30 -13.27 -11.55
N ILE A 207 -16.38 -12.56 -11.84
CA ILE A 207 -16.37 -11.47 -12.82
C ILE A 207 -15.56 -10.27 -12.32
N TYR A 208 -15.78 -9.84 -11.08
CA TYR A 208 -15.09 -8.70 -10.48
C TYR A 208 -13.59 -8.96 -10.35
N SER A 209 -13.19 -10.15 -9.89
CA SER A 209 -11.78 -10.53 -9.77
C SER A 209 -11.10 -10.58 -11.13
N ARG A 210 -11.79 -11.09 -12.16
CA ARG A 210 -11.24 -11.12 -13.52
C ARG A 210 -11.03 -9.71 -14.07
N ALA A 211 -11.97 -8.80 -13.86
CA ALA A 211 -11.80 -7.40 -14.24
C ALA A 211 -10.63 -6.73 -13.48
N MET A 212 -10.46 -7.00 -12.18
CA MET A 212 -9.27 -6.53 -11.42
C MET A 212 -7.94 -7.08 -11.96
N GLU A 213 -7.90 -8.34 -12.40
CA GLU A 213 -6.71 -8.91 -13.06
C GLU A 213 -6.40 -8.22 -14.40
N LEU A 214 -7.45 -7.87 -15.15
CA LEU A 214 -7.32 -7.18 -16.44
C LEU A 214 -6.88 -5.72 -16.25
N GLU A 215 -7.30 -5.05 -15.17
CA GLU A 215 -6.75 -3.74 -14.76
C GLU A 215 -5.24 -3.82 -14.49
N PHE A 216 -4.79 -4.82 -13.72
CA PHE A 216 -3.36 -5.03 -13.49
C PHE A 216 -2.62 -5.28 -14.80
N ALA A 217 -3.16 -6.13 -15.67
CA ALA A 217 -2.56 -6.42 -16.97
C ALA A 217 -2.51 -5.18 -17.89
N PHE A 218 -3.50 -4.29 -17.80
CA PHE A 218 -3.51 -3.03 -18.54
C PHE A 218 -2.34 -2.12 -18.15
N PHE A 219 -2.00 -2.05 -16.85
CA PHE A 219 -0.80 -1.34 -16.41
C PHE A 219 0.50 -2.03 -16.85
N ASP A 220 0.54 -3.37 -16.82
CA ASP A 220 1.71 -4.18 -17.18
C ASP A 220 2.02 -4.11 -18.69
N ALA A 221 1.00 -3.92 -19.53
CA ALA A 221 1.14 -3.81 -20.97
C ALA A 221 1.72 -2.46 -21.44
N GLN A 222 1.98 -1.51 -20.53
CA GLN A 222 2.54 -0.22 -20.90
C GLN A 222 4.04 -0.35 -21.22
N PRO A 223 4.55 0.32 -22.26
CA PRO A 223 5.96 0.26 -22.61
C PRO A 223 6.79 1.07 -21.59
N ASP A 224 8.12 0.89 -21.62
CA ASP A 224 9.03 1.82 -20.95
C ASP A 224 8.83 1.95 -19.43
N LEU A 225 8.24 0.93 -18.79
CA LEU A 225 8.02 0.92 -17.35
C LEU A 225 9.36 1.08 -16.60
N PRO A 226 9.37 1.85 -15.49
CA PRO A 226 10.52 1.86 -14.59
C PRO A 226 10.86 0.42 -14.20
N ALA A 227 12.15 0.10 -14.07
CA ALA A 227 12.55 -1.19 -13.55
C ALA A 227 11.85 -1.40 -12.20
N SER A 228 10.99 -2.40 -12.12
CA SER A 228 10.35 -2.78 -10.86
C SER A 228 11.44 -3.20 -9.90
N SER A 229 11.76 -2.37 -8.92
CA SER A 229 12.67 -2.74 -7.84
C SER A 229 12.03 -3.75 -6.87
N PHE A 230 10.77 -4.12 -7.06
CA PHE A 230 9.98 -4.89 -6.09
C PHE A 230 9.18 -6.08 -6.66
N GLU A 231 9.15 -6.33 -7.97
CA GLU A 231 8.42 -7.48 -8.51
C GLU A 231 9.02 -8.81 -8.04
N GLY A 232 8.16 -9.66 -7.47
CA GLY A 232 8.55 -10.97 -6.96
C GLY A 232 9.22 -10.95 -5.59
N ILE A 233 9.42 -9.78 -4.96
CA ILE A 233 9.86 -9.72 -3.56
C ILE A 233 8.66 -10.05 -2.69
N LYS A 234 8.51 -11.33 -2.35
CA LYS A 234 7.77 -11.76 -1.17
C LYS A 234 8.78 -11.69 -0.02
N PRO A 235 8.74 -10.68 0.85
CA PRO A 235 9.66 -10.63 1.96
C PRO A 235 9.31 -11.80 2.90
N ASP A 236 10.04 -12.90 2.77
CA ASP A 236 10.02 -13.99 3.76
C ASP A 236 10.70 -13.54 5.05
N ILE A 237 11.53 -12.49 4.98
CA ILE A 237 12.27 -11.96 6.12
C ILE A 237 12.04 -10.44 6.18
N LEU A 238 11.57 -9.98 7.33
CA LEU A 238 11.53 -8.57 7.69
C LEU A 238 12.61 -8.34 8.76
N ALA A 239 13.70 -7.70 8.38
CA ALA A 239 14.69 -7.21 9.33
C ALA A 239 14.26 -5.82 9.79
N VAL A 240 13.94 -5.68 11.08
CA VAL A 240 13.49 -4.41 11.68
C VAL A 240 14.26 -4.17 12.97
N ASP A 241 14.47 -2.89 13.26
CA ASP A 241 14.73 -2.54 14.64
C ASP A 241 13.48 -2.81 15.49
N PHE A 242 13.65 -3.23 16.73
CA PHE A 242 12.50 -3.35 17.63
C PHE A 242 12.15 -1.99 18.19
N ASP A 243 13.18 -1.30 18.67
CA ASP A 243 13.07 -0.04 19.39
C ASP A 243 12.63 1.07 18.43
N GLN A 244 11.59 1.81 18.83
CA GLN A 244 11.01 2.95 18.09
C GLN A 244 10.42 2.61 16.71
N THR A 245 10.62 1.39 16.20
CA THR A 245 10.01 0.89 14.97
C THR A 245 8.78 0.06 15.30
N LEU A 246 8.91 -0.93 16.19
CA LEU A 246 7.77 -1.73 16.68
C LEU A 246 7.23 -1.17 18.00
N THR A 247 8.11 -0.65 18.86
CA THR A 247 7.75 -0.03 20.14
C THR A 247 7.52 1.48 19.98
N GLU A 248 6.76 2.08 20.89
CA GLU A 248 6.58 3.54 20.92
C GLU A 248 7.83 4.27 21.42
N GLN A 249 8.68 3.58 22.18
CA GLN A 249 9.86 4.15 22.84
C GLN A 249 11.00 3.13 22.92
N ASP A 250 12.21 3.62 23.18
CA ASP A 250 13.39 2.78 23.40
C ASP A 250 13.20 1.88 24.64
N THR A 251 13.52 0.59 24.52
CA THR A 251 13.34 -0.40 25.57
C THR A 251 14.55 -0.57 26.48
N THR A 252 15.70 0.01 26.13
CA THR A 252 16.95 -0.08 26.92
C THR A 252 16.72 0.46 28.32
N GLU A 253 16.14 1.66 28.45
CA GLU A 253 15.86 2.26 29.76
C GLU A 253 14.90 1.39 30.58
N THR A 254 13.91 0.78 29.93
CA THR A 254 12.89 -0.05 30.58
C THR A 254 13.52 -1.33 31.16
N ILE A 255 14.41 -1.99 30.41
CA ILE A 255 15.15 -3.17 30.86
C ILE A 255 16.09 -2.85 32.01
N VAL A 256 16.79 -1.72 31.91
CA VAL A 256 17.71 -1.25 32.96
C VAL A 256 16.95 -0.99 34.26
N LYS A 257 15.79 -0.33 34.20
CA LYS A 257 14.90 -0.17 35.36
C LYS A 257 14.52 -1.52 35.96
N THR A 258 14.19 -2.52 35.15
CA THR A 258 13.93 -3.89 35.64
C THR A 258 15.11 -4.49 36.38
N GLY A 259 16.34 -4.31 35.90
CA GLY A 259 17.54 -4.76 36.60
C GLY A 259 17.78 -4.03 37.92
N ILE A 260 17.55 -2.71 37.93
CA ILE A 260 17.77 -1.83 39.08
C ILE A 260 16.70 -2.03 40.16
N HIS A 261 15.46 -2.39 39.80
CA HIS A 261 14.40 -2.71 40.76
C HIS A 261 14.73 -3.90 41.67
N ASN A 262 15.65 -4.78 41.28
CA ASN A 262 16.11 -5.91 42.09
C ASN A 262 17.25 -5.55 43.07
N ILE A 263 17.78 -4.32 43.02
CA ILE A 263 18.80 -3.84 43.95
C ILE A 263 18.08 -3.34 45.22
N PRO A 264 18.28 -3.97 46.39
CA PRO A 264 17.54 -3.61 47.61
C PRO A 264 17.89 -2.21 48.14
N ASP A 265 19.13 -1.79 47.94
CA ASP A 265 19.67 -0.55 48.47
C ASP A 265 19.35 0.66 47.57
N ALA A 266 18.88 1.77 48.15
CA ALA A 266 18.45 2.95 47.40
C ALA A 266 19.61 3.75 46.82
N GLU A 267 20.73 3.83 47.55
CA GLU A 267 21.91 4.59 47.14
C GLU A 267 22.64 3.87 45.99
N ALA A 268 22.75 2.55 46.08
CA ALA A 268 23.25 1.70 45.00
C ALA A 268 22.38 1.78 43.74
N ARG A 269 21.04 1.84 43.88
CA ARG A 269 20.13 2.05 42.73
C ARG A 269 20.39 3.36 42.01
N GLU A 270 20.52 4.45 42.76
CA GLU A 270 20.76 5.78 42.20
C GLU A 270 22.14 5.86 41.51
N ALA A 271 23.19 5.32 42.14
CA ALA A 271 24.52 5.24 41.54
C ALA A 271 24.51 4.44 40.21
N GLN A 272 23.73 3.36 40.17
CA GLN A 272 23.60 2.52 38.99
C GLN A 272 22.83 3.23 37.85
N LEU A 273 21.78 3.98 38.16
CA LEU A 273 21.06 4.84 37.20
C LEU A 273 21.98 5.92 36.61
N GLN A 274 22.76 6.58 37.45
CA GLN A 274 23.70 7.63 36.99
C GLN A 274 24.80 7.06 36.09
N SER A 275 25.33 5.88 36.43
CA SER A 275 26.28 5.16 35.58
C SER A 275 25.69 4.88 34.19
N MET A 276 24.45 4.39 34.12
CA MET A 276 23.75 4.15 32.87
C MET A 276 23.60 5.42 32.02
N ASN A 277 23.14 6.51 32.64
CA ASN A 277 22.94 7.79 31.93
C ASN A 277 24.25 8.28 31.30
N ASN A 278 25.37 8.14 32.01
CA ASN A 278 26.67 8.54 31.50
C ASN A 278 27.14 7.68 30.32
N VAL A 279 26.97 6.35 30.41
CA VAL A 279 27.34 5.43 29.33
C VAL A 279 26.46 5.66 28.10
N SER A 280 25.15 5.79 28.28
CA SER A 280 24.19 6.06 27.20
C SER A 280 24.49 7.38 26.49
N LYS A 281 24.71 8.46 27.24
CA LYS A 281 25.09 9.76 26.67
C LYS A 281 26.37 9.68 25.84
N THR A 282 27.39 9.00 26.37
CA THR A 282 28.67 8.80 25.68
C THR A 282 28.49 7.99 24.39
N PHE A 283 27.65 6.95 24.42
CA PHE A 283 27.32 6.16 23.24
C PHE A 283 26.68 7.02 22.14
N TYR A 284 25.60 7.74 22.46
CA TYR A 284 24.86 8.54 21.48
C TYR A 284 25.69 9.69 20.87
N GLU A 285 26.47 10.40 21.68
CA GLU A 285 27.36 11.47 21.20
C GLU A 285 28.43 10.95 20.23
N ASN A 286 28.93 9.74 20.45
CA ASN A 286 29.92 9.12 19.58
C ASN A 286 29.29 8.46 18.35
N TYR A 287 28.08 7.92 18.48
CA TYR A 287 27.34 7.27 17.40
C TYR A 287 27.06 8.25 16.25
N GLY A 288 26.55 9.45 16.55
CA GLY A 288 26.29 10.47 15.55
C GLY A 288 27.54 10.86 14.75
N LYS A 289 28.65 11.16 15.46
CA LYS A 289 29.95 11.47 14.84
C LYS A 289 30.48 10.33 13.98
N LYS A 290 30.26 9.08 14.42
CA LYS A 290 30.71 7.91 13.65
C LYS A 290 29.91 7.73 12.37
N ILE A 291 28.59 7.92 12.41
CA ILE A 291 27.75 7.86 11.20
C ILE A 291 28.19 8.92 10.20
N GLU A 292 28.36 10.18 10.64
CA GLU A 292 28.81 11.27 9.76
C GLU A 292 30.14 10.91 9.07
N GLY A 293 31.14 10.46 9.84
CA GLY A 293 32.42 10.05 9.28
C GLY A 293 32.30 8.86 8.31
N LEU A 294 31.50 7.85 8.63
CA LEU A 294 31.28 6.69 7.75
C LEU A 294 30.57 7.07 6.45
N LEU A 295 29.61 8.00 6.50
CA LEU A 295 28.90 8.50 5.32
C LEU A 295 29.87 9.25 4.39
N ASP A 296 30.74 10.08 4.95
CA ASP A 296 31.75 10.80 4.17
C ASP A 296 32.78 9.84 3.54
N GLU A 297 33.25 8.85 4.30
CA GLU A 297 34.21 7.84 3.84
C GLU A 297 33.65 6.92 2.74
N ASN A 298 32.36 6.62 2.79
CA ASN A 298 31.70 5.65 1.90
C ASN A 298 30.74 6.30 0.90
N LYS A 299 30.80 7.63 0.72
CA LYS A 299 29.95 8.34 -0.22
C LYS A 299 30.20 7.84 -1.66
N PRO A 300 29.18 7.37 -2.38
CA PRO A 300 29.36 6.93 -3.76
C PRO A 300 29.75 8.12 -4.65
N ALA A 301 30.58 7.85 -5.67
CA ALA A 301 31.09 8.87 -6.59
C ALA A 301 30.03 9.38 -7.60
N ALA A 302 28.89 8.70 -7.71
CA ALA A 302 27.78 9.01 -8.60
C ALA A 302 26.44 8.69 -7.91
N ASP A 303 25.32 9.15 -8.48
CA ASP A 303 23.96 8.88 -7.99
C ASP A 303 23.48 7.42 -8.21
N ALA A 304 24.41 6.48 -8.41
CA ALA A 304 24.14 5.08 -8.63
C ALA A 304 24.34 4.26 -7.35
N TYR A 305 23.52 3.22 -7.17
CA TYR A 305 23.62 2.30 -6.04
C TYR A 305 24.95 1.53 -6.03
N ASP A 306 25.74 1.68 -4.97
CA ASP A 306 27.01 0.96 -4.76
C ASP A 306 26.89 -0.03 -3.57
N PRO A 307 26.72 -1.33 -3.83
CA PRO A 307 26.60 -2.34 -2.77
C PRO A 307 27.91 -2.55 -1.98
N GLN A 308 29.08 -2.23 -2.54
CA GLN A 308 30.36 -2.38 -1.83
C GLN A 308 30.60 -1.21 -0.87
N ALA A 309 30.23 0.01 -1.26
CA ALA A 309 30.21 1.16 -0.35
C ALA A 309 29.25 0.91 0.82
N LEU A 310 28.04 0.41 0.54
CA LEU A 310 27.06 0.06 1.56
C LEU A 310 27.59 -1.01 2.52
N ARG A 311 28.26 -2.06 2.00
CA ARG A 311 28.89 -3.09 2.83
C ARG A 311 29.96 -2.52 3.76
N ARG A 312 30.87 -1.68 3.25
CA ARG A 312 31.93 -1.05 4.04
C ARG A 312 31.36 -0.12 5.12
N PHE A 313 30.31 0.63 4.79
CA PHE A 313 29.55 1.43 5.76
C PHE A 313 29.04 0.56 6.93
N PHE A 314 28.34 -0.54 6.61
CA PHE A 314 27.81 -1.44 7.64
C PHE A 314 28.91 -2.15 8.45
N GLU A 315 30.01 -2.56 7.83
CA GLU A 315 31.16 -3.16 8.53
C GLU A 315 31.78 -2.17 9.52
N GLY A 316 31.93 -0.90 9.11
CA GLY A 316 32.44 0.17 9.96
C GLY A 316 31.50 0.50 11.12
N LEU A 317 30.19 0.52 10.88
CA LEU A 317 29.17 0.74 11.92
C LEU A 317 29.15 -0.42 12.92
N ALA A 318 29.15 -1.67 12.43
CA ALA A 318 29.17 -2.85 13.30
C ALA A 318 30.43 -2.94 14.17
N ALA A 319 31.59 -2.52 13.65
CA ALA A 319 32.82 -2.43 14.43
C ALA A 319 32.73 -1.37 15.54
N PHE A 320 32.12 -0.22 15.24
CA PHE A 320 31.84 0.81 16.24
C PHE A 320 30.89 0.32 17.31
N ASP A 321 29.74 -0.26 16.94
CA ASP A 321 28.74 -0.75 17.90
C ASP A 321 29.35 -1.75 18.87
N LYS A 322 30.09 -2.75 18.36
CA LYS A 322 30.79 -3.72 19.21
C LYS A 322 31.74 -3.07 20.22
N HIS A 323 32.46 -2.03 19.79
CA HIS A 323 33.38 -1.32 20.68
C HIS A 323 32.65 -0.44 21.69
N ALA A 324 31.62 0.30 21.24
CA ALA A 324 30.88 1.26 22.03
C ALA A 324 29.94 0.58 23.04
N LEU A 325 29.53 -0.66 22.79
CA LEU A 325 28.77 -1.49 23.72
C LEU A 325 29.66 -2.18 24.75
N LYS A 326 30.98 -2.26 24.52
CA LYS A 326 31.90 -2.95 25.43
C LYS A 326 31.89 -2.39 26.87
N PRO A 327 31.86 -1.05 27.08
CA PRO A 327 31.69 -0.48 28.41
C PRO A 327 30.36 -0.86 29.08
N VAL A 328 29.28 -1.02 28.31
CA VAL A 328 27.98 -1.46 28.84
C VAL A 328 28.09 -2.92 29.32
N GLU A 329 28.72 -3.79 28.55
CA GLU A 329 28.96 -5.18 28.97
C GLU A 329 29.82 -5.24 30.24
N ASP A 330 30.95 -4.52 30.24
CA ASP A 330 31.92 -4.53 31.32
C ASP A 330 31.36 -3.90 32.61
N SER A 331 30.39 -3.00 32.49
CA SER A 331 29.70 -2.39 33.62
C SER A 331 28.83 -3.36 34.41
N GLY A 332 28.42 -4.50 33.82
CA GLY A 332 27.50 -5.45 34.44
C GLY A 332 26.12 -4.86 34.76
N LEU A 333 25.76 -3.71 34.17
CA LEU A 333 24.55 -2.95 34.55
C LEU A 333 23.24 -3.73 34.37
N ILE A 334 23.22 -4.67 33.43
CA ILE A 334 22.09 -5.56 33.11
C ILE A 334 22.35 -7.01 33.55
N ALA A 335 23.46 -7.27 34.25
CA ALA A 335 23.79 -8.61 34.72
C ALA A 335 22.83 -9.05 35.83
N GLY A 336 22.40 -10.31 35.77
CA GLY A 336 21.56 -10.91 36.82
C GLY A 336 20.07 -10.62 36.70
N ILE A 337 19.60 -9.97 35.64
CA ILE A 337 18.15 -9.86 35.37
C ILE A 337 17.59 -11.27 35.13
N PRO A 338 16.62 -11.73 35.95
CA PRO A 338 16.03 -13.05 35.74
C PRO A 338 15.21 -13.04 34.44
N GLN A 339 15.17 -14.19 33.76
CA GLN A 339 14.38 -14.36 32.52
C GLN A 339 12.92 -13.93 32.71
N GLN A 340 12.34 -14.24 33.86
CA GLN A 340 10.98 -13.84 34.22
C GLN A 340 10.81 -12.32 34.27
N GLY A 341 11.83 -11.59 34.74
CA GLY A 341 11.83 -10.13 34.73
C GLY A 341 11.73 -9.58 33.31
N LEU A 342 12.49 -10.13 32.35
CA LEU A 342 12.42 -9.71 30.95
C LEU A 342 11.05 -9.97 30.31
N ILE A 343 10.40 -11.08 30.66
CA ILE A 343 9.05 -11.40 30.17
C ILE A 343 8.06 -10.36 30.67
N GLU A 344 8.09 -10.02 31.96
CA GLU A 344 7.23 -9.02 32.59
C GLU A 344 7.50 -7.62 32.03
N THR A 345 8.76 -7.25 31.82
CA THR A 345 9.13 -6.01 31.14
C THR A 345 8.48 -5.93 29.77
N GLY A 346 8.63 -6.97 28.94
CA GLY A 346 8.11 -6.94 27.57
C GLY A 346 6.59 -6.85 27.51
N ARG A 347 5.85 -7.44 28.46
CA ARG A 347 4.39 -7.26 28.56
C ARG A 347 3.96 -5.82 28.81
N ASN A 348 4.85 -4.99 29.36
CA ASN A 348 4.57 -3.59 29.64
C ASN A 348 5.18 -2.65 28.59
N VAL A 349 5.81 -3.18 27.53
CA VAL A 349 6.36 -2.35 26.46
C VAL A 349 5.22 -1.92 25.53
N PRO A 350 4.97 -0.60 25.40
CA PRO A 350 3.95 -0.11 24.49
C PRO A 350 4.40 -0.31 23.03
N LEU A 351 3.52 -0.90 22.22
CA LEU A 351 3.76 -1.12 20.79
C LEU A 351 3.02 -0.09 19.95
N GLN A 352 3.63 0.29 18.83
CA GLN A 352 2.96 1.16 17.87
C GLN A 352 1.80 0.41 17.22
N LYS A 353 0.57 0.92 17.38
CA LYS A 353 -0.65 0.32 16.80
C LYS A 353 -0.53 0.02 15.31
N ARG A 354 0.06 0.92 14.53
CA ARG A 354 0.25 0.73 13.08
C ARG A 354 1.22 -0.41 12.76
N ALA A 355 2.27 -0.58 13.55
CA ALA A 355 3.22 -1.66 13.39
C ALA A 355 2.54 -3.02 13.68
N MET A 356 1.77 -3.10 14.78
CA MET A 356 1.03 -4.31 15.12
C MET A 356 -0.01 -4.71 14.07
N ARG A 357 -0.79 -3.74 13.58
CA ARG A 357 -1.73 -3.99 12.47
C ARG A 357 -1.04 -4.53 11.23
N THR A 358 0.15 -4.01 10.91
CA THR A 358 0.92 -4.46 9.74
C THR A 358 1.39 -5.90 9.90
N LEU A 359 1.93 -6.26 11.06
CA LEU A 359 2.37 -7.63 11.37
C LEU A 359 1.20 -8.62 11.34
N LEU A 360 0.07 -8.27 11.97
CA LEU A 360 -1.13 -9.10 12.00
C LEU A 360 -1.75 -9.25 10.61
N HIS A 361 -1.81 -8.17 9.83
CA HIS A 361 -2.30 -8.22 8.45
C HIS A 361 -1.43 -9.13 7.57
N SER A 362 -0.11 -9.04 7.71
CA SER A 362 0.83 -9.91 7.00
C SER A 362 0.60 -11.38 7.33
N ALA A 363 0.37 -11.69 8.61
CA ALA A 363 0.05 -13.05 9.06
C ALA A 363 -1.29 -13.56 8.47
N ARG A 364 -2.34 -12.72 8.45
CA ARG A 364 -3.65 -13.05 7.85
C ARG A 364 -3.56 -13.32 6.35
N MET A 365 -2.63 -12.68 5.66
CA MET A 365 -2.38 -12.86 4.23
C MET A 365 -1.53 -14.09 3.90
N ASN A 366 -1.23 -14.97 4.87
CA ASN A 366 -0.30 -16.10 4.71
C ASN A 366 1.09 -15.66 4.18
N CYS A 367 1.52 -14.43 4.45
CA CYS A 367 2.89 -14.05 4.22
C CYS A 367 3.75 -14.68 5.32
N HIS A 368 4.70 -15.55 4.95
CA HIS A 368 5.66 -16.16 5.87
C HIS A 368 6.69 -15.13 6.33
N LEU A 369 6.26 -14.14 7.10
CA LEU A 369 7.10 -13.04 7.55
C LEU A 369 7.92 -13.45 8.77
N HIS A 370 9.22 -13.69 8.58
CA HIS A 370 10.16 -13.87 9.67
C HIS A 370 10.69 -12.52 10.13
N VAL A 371 10.27 -12.08 11.32
CA VAL A 371 10.81 -10.86 11.93
C VAL A 371 12.19 -11.15 12.52
N VAL A 372 13.22 -10.54 11.95
CA VAL A 372 14.57 -10.50 12.51
C VAL A 372 14.71 -9.16 13.19
N SER A 373 14.88 -9.19 14.51
CA SER A 373 15.12 -7.99 15.29
C SER A 373 16.59 -7.89 15.68
N VAL A 374 17.11 -6.66 15.67
CA VAL A 374 18.43 -6.34 16.24
C VAL A 374 18.40 -6.15 17.76
N ASN A 375 17.24 -6.31 18.41
CA ASN A 375 17.10 -6.22 19.86
C ASN A 375 17.58 -7.50 20.56
N TRP A 376 18.04 -7.30 21.78
CA TRP A 376 18.88 -8.17 22.60
C TRP A 376 18.15 -9.37 23.20
N SER A 377 16.82 -9.31 23.34
CA SER A 377 16.05 -10.32 24.07
C SER A 377 14.85 -10.84 23.31
N LYS A 378 14.94 -12.10 22.91
CA LYS A 378 13.83 -12.86 22.33
C LYS A 378 12.62 -12.96 23.26
N ASP A 379 12.86 -13.05 24.57
CA ASP A 379 11.77 -13.18 25.55
C ASP A 379 11.01 -11.86 25.72
N LEU A 380 11.73 -10.73 25.74
CA LEU A 380 11.15 -9.38 25.74
C LEU A 380 10.27 -9.15 24.51
N ILE A 381 10.83 -9.40 23.32
CA ILE A 381 10.14 -9.19 22.04
C ILE A 381 8.88 -10.06 21.97
N ARG A 382 8.99 -11.34 22.32
CA ARG A 382 7.85 -12.27 22.27
C ARG A 382 6.75 -11.89 23.24
N SER A 383 7.09 -11.45 24.45
CA SER A 383 6.07 -11.06 25.42
C SER A 383 5.37 -9.76 25.02
N ALA A 384 6.11 -8.79 24.47
CA ALA A 384 5.54 -7.57 23.92
C ALA A 384 4.60 -7.85 22.74
N LEU A 385 5.05 -8.62 21.73
CA LEU A 385 4.24 -8.94 20.55
C LEU A 385 2.97 -9.74 20.90
N ARG A 386 3.06 -10.66 21.87
CA ARG A 386 1.87 -11.39 22.37
C ARG A 386 0.87 -10.44 23.01
N ARG A 387 1.34 -9.53 23.87
CA ARG A 387 0.47 -8.52 24.49
C ARG A 387 -0.20 -7.64 23.44
N GLY A 388 0.55 -7.14 22.45
CA GLY A 388 -0.02 -6.32 21.38
C GLY A 388 -1.03 -7.07 20.50
N GLN A 389 -0.85 -8.38 20.32
CA GLN A 389 -1.86 -9.21 19.65
C GLN A 389 -3.15 -9.29 20.47
N GLU A 390 -3.06 -9.52 21.77
CA GLU A 390 -4.23 -9.55 22.67
C GLU A 390 -4.99 -8.21 22.65
N GLU A 391 -4.28 -7.08 22.64
CA GLU A 391 -4.89 -5.74 22.58
C GLU A 391 -5.66 -5.48 21.27
N GLU A 392 -5.14 -5.91 20.12
CA GLU A 392 -5.82 -5.75 18.82
C GLU A 392 -6.92 -6.80 18.58
N GLU A 393 -6.97 -7.89 19.35
CA GLU A 393 -8.10 -8.83 19.34
C GLU A 393 -9.26 -8.37 20.23
N GLU A 394 -8.99 -7.52 21.23
CA GLU A 394 -9.98 -6.90 22.13
C GLU A 394 -10.63 -5.63 21.55
N GLU A 395 -9.94 -4.89 20.66
CA GLU A 395 -10.44 -3.72 19.91
C GLU A 395 -11.27 -4.11 18.67
#